data_AF-A0A9D4WK00-F1
#
_entry.id   AF-A0A9D4WK00-F1
#
_cell.length_a   1.000
_cell.length_b   1.000
_cell.length_c   1.000
_cell.angle_alpha   90.00
_cell.angle_beta   90.00
_cell.angle_gamma   90.00
#
_symmetry.space_group_name_H-M   'P 1'
#
loop_
_entity.id
_entity.type
_entity.pdbx_description
1 polymer ?
#
loop_
_entity_poly.entity_id
_entity_poly.type
_entity_poly.pdbx_seq_one_letter_code
_entity_poly.pdbx_strand_id
1 'polypeptide(L)'
;MQELQFLRSERDRIEDEVHHLKWSLRFKNPDAVAKQKLCSALDKLELERERMRLIHQEAQRKLHLGFHEPWGQLMKTGYQNSRFAHQVERFACLYTSQVSNLALHSPDKYYRPSEDFMQHEFGILGSAPRET
;
A
#
# COMPACT_ATOMS: atom_id res chain seq x y z
N MET A 1 7.52 6.55 2.10
CA MET A 1 6.61 5.42 2.44
C MET A 1 5.16 5.84 2.35
N GLN A 2 4.71 6.89 3.08
CA GLN A 2 3.34 7.41 2.98
C GLN A 2 2.94 7.82 1.56
N GLU A 3 3.85 8.48 0.82
CA GLU A 3 3.62 8.84 -0.59
C GLU A 3 3.36 7.63 -1.50
N LEU A 4 4.12 6.53 -1.34
CA LEU A 4 3.89 5.29 -2.10
C LEU A 4 2.58 4.60 -1.72
N GLN A 5 2.20 4.63 -0.44
CA GLN A 5 0.90 4.12 0.02
C GLN A 5 -0.26 4.94 -0.58
N PHE A 6 -0.11 6.26 -0.65
CA PHE A 6 -1.08 7.14 -1.30
C PHE A 6 -1.21 6.83 -2.79
N LEU A 7 -0.09 6.82 -3.54
CA LEU A 7 -0.08 6.51 -4.98
C LEU A 7 -0.69 5.14 -5.28
N ARG A 8 -0.46 4.16 -4.39
CA ARG A 8 -1.08 2.84 -4.49
C ARG A 8 -2.58 2.89 -4.29
N SER A 9 -3.05 3.57 -3.25
CA SER A 9 -4.48 3.69 -2.94
C SER A 9 -5.23 4.38 -4.08
N GLU A 10 -4.62 5.42 -4.65
CA GLU A 10 -5.16 6.15 -5.79
C GLU A 10 -5.25 5.27 -7.06
N ARG A 11 -4.20 4.49 -7.32
CA ARG A 11 -4.21 3.50 -8.42
C ARG A 11 -5.30 2.46 -8.23
N ASP A 12 -5.42 1.90 -7.03
CA ASP A 12 -6.41 0.86 -6.72
C ASP A 12 -7.84 1.42 -6.92
N ARG A 13 -8.09 2.67 -6.53
CA ARG A 13 -9.36 3.37 -6.82
C ARG A 13 -9.64 3.49 -8.32
N ILE A 14 -8.66 3.93 -9.11
CA ILE A 14 -8.81 4.08 -10.56
C ILE A 14 -9.05 2.71 -11.23
N GLU A 15 -8.36 1.66 -10.79
CA GLU A 15 -8.57 0.30 -11.28
C GLU A 15 -9.99 -0.20 -11.00
N ASP A 16 -10.50 0.02 -9.78
CA ASP A 16 -11.87 -0.34 -9.41
C ASP A 16 -12.92 0.41 -10.25
N GLU A 17 -12.73 1.72 -10.47
CA GLU A 17 -13.60 2.52 -11.33
C GLU A 17 -13.61 2.00 -12.79
N VAL A 18 -12.42 1.71 -13.34
CA VAL A 18 -12.27 1.14 -14.68
C VAL A 18 -12.99 -0.22 -14.77
N HIS A 19 -12.82 -1.10 -13.78
CA HIS A 19 -13.51 -2.39 -13.74
C HIS A 19 -15.02 -2.22 -13.68
N HIS A 20 -15.53 -1.30 -12.85
CA HIS A 20 -16.95 -1.03 -12.73
C HIS A 20 -17.57 -0.49 -14.03
N LEU A 21 -16.87 0.41 -14.74
CA LEU A 21 -17.33 0.93 -16.03
C LEU A 21 -17.31 -0.15 -17.11
N LYS A 22 -16.26 -0.97 -17.19
CA LYS A 22 -16.17 -2.11 -18.12
C LYS A 22 -17.30 -3.12 -17.87
N TRP A 23 -17.57 -3.41 -16.60
CA TRP A 23 -18.68 -4.28 -16.21
C TRP A 23 -20.03 -3.69 -16.62
N SER A 24 -20.26 -2.41 -16.35
CA SER A 24 -21.49 -1.71 -16.74
C SER A 24 -21.72 -1.71 -18.26
N LEU A 25 -20.68 -1.44 -19.05
CA LEU A 25 -20.72 -1.50 -20.52
C LEU A 25 -21.08 -2.88 -21.06
N ARG A 26 -20.60 -3.94 -20.39
CA ARG A 26 -20.80 -5.33 -20.83
C ARG A 26 -22.18 -5.88 -20.48
N PHE A 27 -22.73 -5.50 -19.32
CA PHE A 27 -23.91 -6.17 -18.76
C PHE A 27 -25.17 -5.30 -18.66
N LYS A 28 -25.08 -3.95 -18.67
CA LYS A 28 -26.26 -3.09 -18.52
C LYS A 28 -26.95 -2.70 -19.84
N ASN A 29 -26.45 -3.12 -21.00
CA ASN A 29 -26.96 -2.75 -22.34
C ASN A 29 -27.44 -1.27 -22.44
N PRO A 30 -26.55 -0.29 -22.15
CA PRO A 30 -26.92 1.11 -22.14
C PRO A 30 -27.26 1.64 -23.55
N ASP A 31 -28.15 2.63 -23.61
CA ASP A 31 -28.52 3.36 -24.82
C ASP A 31 -27.29 3.89 -25.56
N ALA A 32 -27.38 4.12 -26.88
CA ALA A 32 -26.24 4.54 -27.69
C ALA A 32 -25.51 5.79 -27.16
N VAL A 33 -26.28 6.78 -26.66
CA VAL A 33 -25.74 8.01 -26.07
C VAL A 33 -25.03 7.74 -24.73
N ALA A 34 -25.60 6.88 -23.88
CA ALA A 34 -25.00 6.49 -22.61
C ALA A 34 -23.74 5.65 -22.82
N LYS A 35 -23.74 4.74 -23.81
CA LYS A 35 -22.58 3.95 -24.21
C LYS A 35 -21.42 4.84 -24.65
N GLN A 36 -21.69 5.85 -25.50
CA GLN A 36 -20.66 6.78 -25.95
C GLN A 36 -20.05 7.57 -24.80
N LYS A 37 -20.87 8.06 -23.85
CA LYS A 37 -20.38 8.74 -22.64
C LYS A 37 -19.51 7.82 -21.78
N LEU A 38 -19.95 6.59 -21.52
CA LEU A 38 -19.21 5.60 -20.73
C LEU A 38 -17.87 5.23 -21.38
N CYS A 39 -17.83 5.04 -22.70
CA CYS A 39 -16.60 4.79 -23.44
C CYS A 39 -15.63 5.98 -23.31
N SER A 40 -16.11 7.21 -23.49
CA SER A 40 -15.26 8.40 -23.35
C SER A 40 -14.71 8.60 -21.93
N ALA A 41 -15.48 8.22 -20.91
CA ALA A 41 -15.04 8.25 -19.51
C ALA A 41 -14.01 7.16 -19.23
N LEU A 42 -14.22 5.96 -19.80
CA LEU A 42 -13.28 4.85 -19.71
C LEU A 42 -11.93 5.22 -20.33
N ASP A 43 -11.90 5.81 -21.51
CA ASP A 43 -10.66 6.23 -22.19
C ASP A 43 -9.86 7.22 -21.33
N LYS A 44 -10.54 8.17 -20.68
CA LYS A 44 -9.91 9.13 -19.75
C LYS A 44 -9.30 8.43 -18.54
N LEU A 45 -10.03 7.52 -17.91
CA LEU A 45 -9.54 6.78 -16.75
C LEU A 45 -8.40 5.82 -17.12
N GLU A 46 -8.41 5.24 -18.32
CA GLU A 46 -7.29 4.41 -18.78
C GLU A 46 -6.02 5.24 -18.99
N LEU A 47 -6.13 6.46 -19.55
CA LEU A 47 -5.00 7.39 -19.65
C LEU A 47 -4.47 7.80 -18.27
N GLU A 48 -5.36 8.05 -17.32
CA GLU A 48 -5.00 8.39 -15.94
C GLU A 48 -4.32 7.22 -15.24
N ARG A 49 -4.83 6.00 -15.40
CA ARG A 49 -4.24 4.77 -14.88
C ARG A 49 -2.80 4.61 -15.35
N GLU A 50 -2.54 4.80 -16.64
CA GLU A 50 -1.17 4.69 -17.17
C GLU A 50 -0.25 5.78 -16.61
N ARG A 51 -0.73 7.01 -16.45
CA ARG A 51 0.05 8.09 -15.80
C ARG A 51 0.41 7.71 -14.36
N MET A 52 -0.56 7.24 -13.58
CA MET A 52 -0.33 6.85 -12.19
C MET A 52 0.61 5.64 -12.07
N ARG A 53 0.48 4.67 -13.00
CA ARG A 53 1.40 3.53 -13.06
C ARG A 53 2.85 3.97 -13.26
N LEU A 54 3.11 4.93 -14.16
CA LEU A 54 4.45 5.45 -14.40
C LEU A 54 5.02 6.19 -13.19
N ILE A 55 4.21 7.06 -12.57
CA ILE A 55 4.61 7.80 -11.36
C ILE A 55 4.95 6.84 -10.23
N HIS A 56 4.09 5.83 -10.01
CA HIS A 56 4.31 4.82 -8.98
C HIS A 56 5.59 4.00 -9.25
N GLN A 57 5.82 3.57 -10.49
CA GLN A 57 7.04 2.84 -10.88
C GLN A 57 8.31 3.67 -10.64
N GLU A 58 8.28 4.95 -10.97
CA GLU A 58 9.39 5.87 -10.75
C GLU A 58 9.67 6.05 -9.25
N ALA A 59 8.63 6.26 -8.45
CA ALA A 59 8.75 6.37 -7.00
C ALA A 59 9.31 5.08 -6.36
N GLN A 60 8.88 3.91 -6.83
CA GLN A 60 9.43 2.62 -6.39
C GLN A 60 10.91 2.47 -6.75
N ARG A 61 11.31 2.88 -7.96
CA ARG A 61 12.71 2.83 -8.39
C ARG A 61 13.58 3.73 -7.51
N LYS A 62 13.14 4.96 -7.25
CA LYS A 62 13.83 5.89 -6.35
C LYS A 62 14.01 5.32 -4.95
N LEU A 63 12.98 4.64 -4.42
CA LEU A 63 13.09 3.96 -3.15
C LEU A 63 14.12 2.83 -3.18
N HIS A 64 14.10 1.98 -4.22
CA HIS A 64 15.03 0.85 -4.37
C HIS A 64 16.50 1.30 -4.44
N LEU A 65 16.78 2.42 -5.08
CA LEU A 65 18.13 3.01 -5.16
C LEU A 65 18.71 3.40 -3.78
N GLY A 66 17.86 3.60 -2.77
CA GLY A 66 18.30 3.85 -1.39
C GLY A 66 18.75 2.59 -0.64
N PHE A 67 18.62 1.41 -1.24
CA PHE A 67 18.98 0.13 -0.64
C PHE A 67 20.05 -0.61 -1.45
N HIS A 68 20.44 -1.78 -0.97
CA HIS A 68 21.45 -2.61 -1.63
C HIS A 68 20.98 -2.99 -3.04
N GLU A 69 21.80 -2.73 -4.06
CA GLU A 69 21.40 -2.80 -5.47
C GLU A 69 20.75 -4.15 -5.88
N PRO A 70 21.41 -5.32 -5.68
CA PRO A 70 20.80 -6.61 -6.02
C PRO A 70 19.76 -7.15 -5.03
N TRP A 71 19.76 -6.72 -3.76
CA TRP A 71 18.95 -7.35 -2.71
C TRP A 71 17.76 -6.50 -2.24
N GLY A 72 17.81 -5.19 -2.47
CA GLY A 72 16.82 -4.24 -1.99
C GLY A 72 16.73 -4.20 -0.47
N GLN A 73 15.51 -4.09 0.04
CA GLN A 73 15.21 -3.98 1.47
C GLN A 73 15.31 -5.34 2.17
N LEU A 74 16.04 -5.40 3.29
CA LEU A 74 16.17 -6.64 4.06
C LEU A 74 14.82 -7.13 4.64
N MET A 75 13.98 -6.20 5.11
CA MET A 75 12.72 -6.53 5.80
C MET A 75 11.51 -6.65 4.86
N LYS A 76 11.63 -6.26 3.59
CA LYS A 76 10.50 -6.17 2.66
C LYS A 76 10.86 -6.77 1.30
N THR A 77 9.91 -7.50 0.73
CA THR A 77 9.98 -8.01 -0.65
C THR A 77 8.79 -7.44 -1.41
N GLY A 78 9.01 -6.33 -2.12
CA GLY A 78 7.94 -5.56 -2.73
C GLY A 78 6.94 -5.07 -1.67
N TYR A 79 5.71 -5.56 -1.71
CA TYR A 79 4.65 -5.20 -0.77
C TYR A 79 4.52 -6.12 0.44
N GLN A 80 5.25 -7.22 0.47
CA GLN A 80 5.16 -8.23 1.52
C GLN A 80 6.38 -8.17 2.45
N ASN A 81 6.24 -8.75 3.64
CA ASN A 81 7.38 -8.98 4.52
C ASN A 81 8.33 -9.98 3.84
N SER A 82 9.63 -9.74 3.95
CA SER A 82 10.62 -10.73 3.50
C SER A 82 10.57 -11.97 4.40
N ARG A 83 11.16 -13.08 3.94
CA ARG A 83 11.30 -14.28 4.79
C ARG A 83 12.07 -13.98 6.08
N PHE A 84 13.06 -13.09 6.02
CA PHE A 84 13.81 -12.66 7.18
C PHE A 84 12.95 -11.84 8.15
N ALA A 85 12.16 -10.88 7.66
CA ALA A 85 11.23 -10.12 8.50
C ALA A 85 10.24 -11.03 9.22
N HIS A 86 9.68 -12.01 8.51
CA HIS A 86 8.77 -12.98 9.10
C HIS A 86 9.45 -13.86 10.16
N GLN A 87 10.74 -14.17 10.01
CA GLN A 87 11.50 -14.86 11.06
C GLN A 87 11.69 -13.96 12.29
N VAL A 88 12.07 -12.70 12.09
CA VAL A 88 12.23 -11.75 13.20
C VAL A 88 10.91 -11.57 13.96
N GLU A 89 9.81 -11.34 13.24
CA GLU A 89 8.46 -11.20 13.80
C GLU A 89 8.03 -12.43 14.61
N ARG A 90 8.33 -13.64 14.11
CA ARG A 90 7.92 -14.89 14.75
C ARG A 90 8.76 -15.27 15.98
N PHE A 91 10.05 -14.96 15.96
CA PHE A 91 11.00 -15.50 16.96
C PHE A 91 11.49 -14.47 17.97
N ALA A 92 11.43 -13.17 17.65
CA ALA A 92 11.91 -12.12 18.53
C ALA A 92 10.76 -11.28 19.07
N CYS A 93 10.50 -11.37 20.39
CA CYS A 93 9.55 -10.47 21.05
C CYS A 93 10.02 -9.00 21.01
N LEU A 94 11.35 -8.78 20.97
CA LEU A 94 11.99 -7.48 20.83
C LEU A 94 13.12 -7.58 19.82
N TYR A 95 13.22 -6.59 18.94
CA TYR A 95 14.28 -6.50 17.94
C TYR A 95 14.89 -5.10 17.94
N THR A 96 16.22 -5.03 18.00
CA THR A 96 17.00 -3.79 17.88
C THR A 96 18.31 -4.06 17.14
N SER A 97 18.98 -3.02 16.64
CA SER A 97 20.26 -3.20 15.95
C SER A 97 21.40 -3.67 16.87
N GLN A 98 21.38 -3.29 18.15
CA GLN A 98 22.40 -3.62 19.14
C GLN A 98 21.80 -3.71 20.55
N VAL A 99 22.33 -4.60 21.40
CA VAL A 99 21.85 -4.77 22.78
C VAL A 99 21.98 -3.50 23.64
N SER A 100 22.98 -2.66 23.35
CA SER A 100 23.20 -1.36 24.01
C SER A 100 22.00 -0.42 23.86
N ASN A 101 21.18 -0.56 22.82
CA ASN A 101 19.97 0.22 22.65
C ASN A 101 18.95 -0.04 23.76
N LEU A 102 18.94 -1.24 24.35
CA LEU A 102 18.05 -1.57 25.47
C LEU A 102 18.48 -0.85 26.76
N ALA A 103 19.77 -0.52 26.91
CA ALA A 103 20.28 0.24 28.05
C ALA A 103 19.86 1.73 28.02
N LEU A 104 19.36 2.23 26.88
CA LEU A 104 18.79 3.58 26.76
C LEU A 104 17.37 3.68 27.33
N HIS A 105 16.81 2.56 27.80
CA HIS A 105 15.49 2.50 28.38
C HIS A 105 15.54 2.12 29.85
N SER A 106 14.52 2.54 30.60
CA SER A 106 14.36 2.13 31.99
C SER A 106 14.30 0.59 32.07
N PRO A 107 14.99 -0.04 33.04
CA PRO A 107 14.84 -1.47 33.32
C PRO A 107 13.39 -1.88 33.58
N ASP A 108 12.55 -0.97 34.09
CA ASP A 108 11.13 -1.21 34.39
C ASP A 108 10.21 -0.90 33.19
N LYS A 109 10.76 -0.65 31.99
CA LYS A 109 9.96 -0.32 30.81
C LYS A 109 9.11 -1.50 30.35
N TYR A 110 7.80 -1.27 30.27
CA TYR A 110 6.86 -2.22 29.67
C TYR A 110 6.81 -2.02 28.14
N TYR A 111 7.15 -3.05 27.39
CA TYR A 111 7.07 -3.04 25.93
C TYR A 111 5.71 -3.59 25.48
N ARG A 112 4.95 -2.78 24.74
CA ARG A 112 3.67 -3.16 24.16
C ARG A 112 3.74 -3.05 22.63
N PRO A 113 3.38 -4.10 21.87
CA PRO A 113 3.27 -4.02 20.42
C PRO A 113 2.08 -3.15 20.00
N SER A 114 2.12 -2.60 18.79
CA SER A 114 0.94 -2.02 18.16
C SER A 114 -0.07 -3.12 17.81
N GLU A 115 -1.34 -2.76 17.70
CA GLU A 115 -2.38 -3.68 17.20
C GLU A 115 -2.09 -4.06 15.75
N ASP A 116 -2.16 -5.36 15.45
CA ASP A 116 -2.13 -5.88 14.09
C ASP A 116 -3.53 -5.78 13.48
N PHE A 117 -3.60 -5.31 12.23
CA PHE A 117 -4.87 -5.13 11.53
C PHE A 117 -4.98 -6.05 10.32
N MET A 118 -6.15 -6.66 10.18
CA MET A 118 -6.56 -7.42 9.01
C MET A 118 -7.06 -6.47 7.90
N GLN A 119 -6.99 -6.92 6.66
CA GLN A 119 -7.31 -6.09 5.48
C GLN A 119 -8.72 -5.46 5.51
N HIS A 120 -9.70 -6.13 6.12
CA HIS A 120 -11.07 -5.64 6.21
C HIS A 120 -11.31 -4.68 7.39
N GLU A 121 -10.36 -4.53 8.32
CA GLU A 121 -10.49 -3.67 9.48
C GLU A 121 -10.09 -2.21 9.18
N PHE A 122 -9.27 -2.00 8.13
CA PHE A 122 -8.80 -0.66 7.74
C PHE A 122 -9.94 0.30 7.37
N GLY A 123 -11.08 -0.21 6.85
CA GLY A 123 -12.24 0.63 6.52
C GLY A 123 -13.06 1.09 7.73
N ILE A 124 -12.90 0.43 8.88
CA ILE A 124 -13.69 0.68 10.10
C ILE A 124 -12.99 1.75 10.97
N LEU A 125 -11.66 1.72 11.03
CA LEU A 125 -10.85 2.53 11.93
C LEU A 125 -10.45 3.90 11.38
N GLY A 126 -10.59 4.14 10.06
CA GLY A 126 -10.27 5.43 9.42
C GLY A 126 -11.22 6.59 9.76
N SER A 127 -12.27 6.34 10.56
CA SER A 127 -13.31 7.33 10.91
C SER A 127 -13.14 7.98 12.29
N ALA A 128 -12.12 7.60 13.08
CA ALA A 128 -11.88 8.18 14.39
C ALA A 128 -10.50 8.86 14.45
N PRO A 129 -10.43 10.18 14.65
CA PRO A 129 -9.17 10.81 15.01
C PRO A 129 -8.77 10.28 16.40
N ARG A 130 -7.56 9.71 16.51
CA ARG A 130 -6.98 9.40 17.82
C ARG A 130 -6.48 10.71 18.42
N GLU A 131 -7.29 11.33 19.27
CA GLU A 131 -6.80 12.28 20.27
C GLU A 131 -5.99 11.50 21.31
N THR A 132 -4.66 11.65 21.29
CA THR A 132 -3.77 11.60 22.47
C THR A 132 -2.44 12.23 22.11
#